data_AF-A0A3L6DLL5-F1
#
_entry.id   AF-A0A3L6DLL5-F1
#
_cell.length_a   1.000
_cell.length_b   1.000
_cell.length_c   1.000
_cell.angle_alpha   90.00
_cell.angle_beta   90.00
_cell.angle_gamma   90.00
#
_symmetry.space_group_name_H-M   'P 1'
#
loop_
_entity.id
_entity.type
_entity.pdbx_description
1 polymer ?
#
loop_
_entity_poly.entity_id
_entity_poly.type
_entity_poly.pdbx_seq_one_letter_code
_entity_poly.pdbx_strand_id
1 'polypeptide(L)'
;MLASLIDDKKKLGDCQFDLWKQSYVTACVAVYDKLRRSRRLDAVQSDYTMLSIAKQGDLMVVANVGNSRVVLGTASNDGVITPFSSSST
;
A
#
# COMPACT_ATOMS: atom_id res chain seq x y z
N MET A 1 -31.32 11.25 8.11
CA MET A 1 -30.29 11.12 9.17
C MET A 1 -29.29 10.00 8.88
N LEU A 2 -29.71 8.76 8.60
CA LEU A 2 -28.80 7.64 8.30
C LEU A 2 -27.99 7.79 6.99
N ALA A 3 -28.59 8.31 5.93
CA ALA A 3 -27.90 8.51 4.65
C ALA A 3 -26.71 9.49 4.74
N SER A 4 -26.85 10.56 5.55
CA SER A 4 -25.75 11.51 5.81
C SER A 4 -24.59 10.85 6.54
N LEU A 5 -24.88 10.00 7.52
CA LEU A 5 -23.87 9.31 8.32
C LEU A 5 -23.08 8.28 7.50
N ILE A 6 -23.73 7.69 6.50
CA ILE A 6 -23.09 6.80 5.51
C ILE A 6 -22.24 7.62 4.51
N ASP A 7 -22.73 8.79 4.07
CA ASP A 7 -21.98 9.72 3.21
C ASP A 7 -20.71 10.24 3.90
N ASP A 8 -20.82 10.65 5.17
CA ASP A 8 -19.71 11.14 5.99
C ASP A 8 -18.66 10.04 6.25
N LYS A 9 -19.10 8.80 6.48
CA LYS A 9 -18.19 7.64 6.64
C LYS A 9 -17.45 7.31 5.35
N LYS A 10 -18.12 7.38 4.20
CA LYS A 10 -17.48 7.16 2.89
C LYS A 10 -16.42 8.21 2.61
N LYS A 11 -16.76 9.50 2.81
CA LYS A 11 -15.80 10.61 2.68
C LYS A 11 -14.60 10.45 3.58
N LEU A 12 -14.79 10.02 4.83
CA LEU A 12 -13.68 9.78 5.76
C LEU A 12 -12.76 8.64 5.30
N GLY A 13 -13.32 7.57 4.74
CA GLY A 13 -12.56 6.47 4.14
C GLY A 13 -11.75 6.91 2.91
N ASP A 14 -12.34 7.73 2.04
CA ASP A 14 -11.66 8.28 0.86
C ASP A 14 -10.49 9.20 1.26
N CYS A 15 -10.70 10.09 2.23
CA CYS A 15 -9.65 10.95 2.78
C CYS A 15 -8.50 10.15 3.41
N GLN A 16 -8.81 9.05 4.11
CA GLN A 16 -7.80 8.19 4.71
C GLN A 16 -6.97 7.45 3.65
N PHE A 17 -7.61 6.94 2.60
CA PHE A 17 -6.91 6.32 1.48
C PHE A 17 -6.00 7.32 0.75
N ASP A 18 -6.47 8.54 0.50
CA ASP A 18 -5.67 9.60 -0.11
C ASP A 18 -4.46 9.98 0.73
N LEU A 19 -4.60 10.02 2.07
CA LEU A 19 -3.49 10.26 2.98
C LEU A 19 -2.43 9.16 2.91
N TRP A 20 -2.84 7.88 2.89
CA TRP A 20 -1.91 6.75 2.74
C TRP A 20 -1.19 6.78 1.39
N LYS A 21 -1.93 7.08 0.32
CA LYS A 21 -1.39 7.22 -1.03
C LYS A 21 -0.34 8.32 -1.10
N GLN A 22 -0.64 9.52 -0.60
CA GLN A 22 0.31 10.64 -0.56
C GLN A 22 1.52 10.33 0.31
N SER A 23 1.30 9.69 1.46
CA SER A 23 2.37 9.30 2.39
C SER A 23 3.35 8.33 1.73
N TYR A 24 2.85 7.32 1.02
CA TYR A 24 3.68 6.37 0.29
C TYR A 24 4.47 7.04 -0.85
N VAL A 25 3.80 7.86 -1.68
CA VAL A 25 4.47 8.59 -2.77
C VAL A 25 5.58 9.49 -2.22
N THR A 26 5.31 10.23 -1.15
CA THR A 26 6.29 11.11 -0.50
C THR A 26 7.48 10.31 0.03
N ALA A 27 7.23 9.17 0.66
CA ALA A 27 8.29 8.28 1.13
C ALA A 27 9.14 7.73 -0.03
N CYS A 28 8.51 7.29 -1.12
CA CYS A 28 9.21 6.83 -2.33
C CYS A 28 10.14 7.91 -2.88
N VAL A 29 9.62 9.14 -3.04
CA VAL A 29 10.40 10.27 -3.54
C VAL A 29 11.56 10.58 -2.61
N ALA A 30 11.35 10.60 -1.30
CA ALA A 30 12.40 10.86 -0.32
C ALA A 30 13.51 9.81 -0.32
N VAL A 31 13.16 8.52 -0.46
CA VAL A 31 14.14 7.42 -0.57
C VAL A 31 14.90 7.51 -1.88
N TYR A 32 14.20 7.70 -3.00
CA TYR A 32 14.80 7.77 -4.33
C TYR A 32 15.74 8.97 -4.47
N ASP A 33 15.36 10.13 -3.95
CA ASP A 33 16.22 11.32 -3.93
C ASP A 33 17.50 11.09 -3.11
N LYS A 34 17.39 10.43 -1.94
CA LYS A 34 18.56 10.04 -1.14
C LYS A 34 19.48 9.06 -1.88
N LEU A 35 18.91 8.07 -2.58
CA LEU A 35 19.67 7.10 -3.36
C LEU A 35 20.41 7.79 -4.51
N ARG A 36 19.73 8.62 -5.30
CA ARG A 36 20.33 9.36 -6.42
C ARG A 36 21.47 10.30 -5.99
N ARG A 37 21.38 10.88 -4.80
CA ARG A 37 22.39 11.79 -4.26
C ARG A 37 23.54 11.08 -3.56
N SER A 38 23.41 9.78 -3.27
CA SER A 38 24.43 9.04 -2.55
C SER A 38 25.62 8.72 -3.45
N ARG A 39 26.77 9.36 -3.22
CA ARG A 39 28.04 9.02 -3.91
C ARG A 39 28.62 7.65 -3.51
N ARG A 40 28.05 6.99 -2.50
CA ARG A 40 28.47 5.66 -2.03
C ARG A 40 27.68 4.51 -2.65
N LEU A 41 26.51 4.81 -3.21
CA LEU A 41 25.61 3.83 -3.80
C LEU A 41 25.50 4.14 -5.29
N ASP A 42 25.90 3.20 -6.14
CA ASP A 42 25.68 3.32 -7.59
C ASP A 42 24.23 2.94 -7.92
N ALA A 43 23.30 3.82 -7.55
CA ALA A 43 21.86 3.59 -7.69
C ALA A 43 21.26 4.31 -8.92
N VAL A 44 22.06 5.08 -9.65
CA VAL A 44 21.57 5.95 -10.75
C VAL A 44 21.20 5.14 -12.00
N GLN A 45 21.82 3.97 -12.19
CA GLN A 45 21.58 3.09 -13.33
C GLN A 45 20.85 1.79 -12.98
N SER A 46 20.54 1.56 -11.70
CA SER A 46 19.82 0.37 -11.26
C SER A 46 18.31 0.59 -11.26
N ASP A 47 17.56 -0.35 -11.85
CA ASP A 47 16.12 -0.42 -11.65
C ASP A 47 15.79 -0.73 -10.18
N TYR A 48 14.67 -0.20 -9.71
CA TYR A 48 14.19 -0.44 -8.35
C TYR A 48 12.77 -1.02 -8.36
N THR A 49 12.56 -2.02 -7.51
CA THR A 49 11.23 -2.46 -7.10
C THR A 49 11.07 -2.22 -5.61
N MET A 50 9.87 -1.85 -5.17
CA MET A 50 9.58 -1.64 -3.76
C MET A 50 8.18 -2.15 -3.44
N LEU A 51 8.08 -3.03 -2.46
CA LEU A 51 6.82 -3.50 -1.90
C LEU A 51 6.82 -3.20 -0.40
N SER A 52 5.78 -2.54 0.09
CA SER A 52 5.61 -2.24 1.51
C SER A 52 4.22 -2.63 1.98
N ILE A 53 4.14 -3.10 3.22
CA ILE A 53 2.93 -3.47 3.92
C ILE A 53 2.91 -2.73 5.25
N ALA A 54 1.86 -1.94 5.48
CA ALA A 54 1.60 -1.29 6.76
C ALA A 54 0.28 -1.84 7.35
N LYS A 55 0.31 -2.27 8.60
CA LYS A 55 -0.87 -2.75 9.33
C LYS A 55 -1.14 -1.86 10.55
N GLN A 56 -2.35 -1.34 10.66
CA GLN A 56 -2.84 -0.60 11.82
C GLN A 56 -4.24 -1.08 12.21
N GLY A 57 -4.35 -1.82 13.32
CA GLY A 57 -5.62 -2.46 13.70
C GLY A 57 -6.10 -3.41 12.60
N ASP A 58 -7.32 -3.20 12.12
CA ASP A 58 -7.93 -3.96 11.03
C ASP A 58 -7.60 -3.40 9.64
N LEU A 59 -6.92 -2.26 9.55
CA LEU A 59 -6.48 -1.68 8.29
C LEU A 59 -5.13 -2.27 7.89
N MET A 60 -5.06 -2.81 6.67
CA MET A 60 -3.82 -3.21 6.02
C MET A 60 -3.68 -2.45 4.69
N VAL A 61 -2.57 -1.76 4.52
CA VAL A 61 -2.23 -1.02 3.30
C VAL A 61 -1.06 -1.70 2.62
N VAL A 62 -1.24 -2.03 1.34
CA VAL A 62 -0.20 -2.57 0.47
C VAL A 62 0.14 -1.52 -0.57
N ALA A 63 1.42 -1.24 -0.72
CA ALA A 63 1.90 -0.32 -1.74
C ALA A 63 3.08 -0.94 -2.50
N ASN A 64 2.91 -1.05 -3.82
CA ASN A 64 3.80 -1.78 -4.72
C ASN A 64 4.29 -0.88 -5.85
N VAL A 65 5.59 -0.93 -6.14
CA VAL A 65 6.25 -0.30 -7.27
C VAL A 65 7.11 -1.35 -7.97
N GLY A 66 6.81 -1.60 -9.24
CA GLY A 66 7.51 -2.58 -10.06
C GLY A 66 6.79 -3.93 -10.11
N ASN A 67 7.56 -5.00 -10.26
CA ASN A 67 7.06 -6.35 -10.57
C ASN A 67 6.96 -7.29 -9.36
N SER A 68 7.26 -6.81 -8.15
CA SER A 68 7.02 -7.53 -6.90
C SER A 68 5.54 -7.83 -6.71
N ARG A 69 5.22 -8.86 -5.91
CA ARG A 69 3.84 -9.30 -5.66
C ARG A 69 3.62 -9.62 -4.18
N VAL A 70 2.41 -9.38 -3.69
CA VAL A 70 1.93 -9.83 -2.38
C VAL A 70 0.76 -10.78 -2.57
N VAL A 71 0.67 -11.81 -1.73
CA VAL A 71 -0.47 -12.73 -1.68
C VAL A 71 -1.00 -12.73 -0.25
N LEU A 72 -2.30 -12.50 -0.10
CA LEU A 72 -2.98 -12.56 1.20
C LEU A 72 -3.62 -13.95 1.34
N GLY A 73 -3.15 -14.74 2.31
CA GLY A 73 -3.81 -16.00 2.67
C GLY A 73 -4.90 -15.73 3.69
N THR A 74 -6.13 -16.16 3.41
CA THR A 74 -7.23 -16.12 4.40
C THR A 74 -7.52 -17.54 4.86
N ALA A 75 -7.53 -17.76 6.17
CA ALA A 75 -7.95 -19.02 6.76
C ALA A 75 -9.45 -18.96 7.08
N SER A 76 -10.19 -19.97 6.63
CA SER A 76 -11.56 -20.23 7.08
C SER A 76 -11.54 -20.96 8.42
N ASN A 77 -12.68 -21.00 9.13
CA ASN A 77 -12.82 -21.66 10.44
C ASN A 77 -12.54 -23.18 10.38
N ASP A 78 -12.59 -23.77 9.20
CA ASP A 78 -12.21 -25.16 8.91
C ASP A 78 -10.70 -25.36 8.72
N GLY A 79 -9.90 -24.30 8.87
CA GLY A 79 -8.45 -24.32 8.72
C GLY A 79 -7.96 -24.32 7.27
N VAL A 80 -8.85 -24.23 6.28
CA VAL A 80 -8.48 -24.16 4.87
C VAL A 80 -7.94 -22.76 4.57
N ILE A 81 -6.71 -22.69 4.07
CA ILE A 81 -6.08 -21.45 3.61
C ILE A 81 -6.32 -21.30 2.11
N THR A 82 -7.06 -20.27 1.72
CA THR A 82 -7.24 -19.92 0.31
C THR A 82 -6.47 -18.64 -0.03
N PRO A 83 -5.73 -18.59 -1.14
CA PRO A 83 -5.11 -17.35 -1.59
C PRO A 83 -6.21 -16.37 -2.01
N PHE A 84 -6.13 -15.15 -1.50
CA PHE A 84 -7.03 -14.07 -1.86
C PHE A 84 -6.52 -13.38 -3.13
N SER A 85 -7.34 -13.35 -4.18
CA SER A 85 -7.10 -12.55 -5.39
C SER A 85 -8.12 -11.41 -5.45
N SER A 86 -7.67 -10.16 -5.34
CA SER A 86 -8.52 -9.01 -5.64
C SER A 86 -8.63 -8.84 -7.15
N SER A 87 -9.80 -9.09 -7.74
CA SER A 87 -10.10 -8.69 -9.11
C SER A 87 -10.43 -7.20 -9.13
N SER A 88 -9.63 -6.39 -9.83
CA SER A 88 -9.99 -5.01 -10.14
C SER A 88 -11.01 -5.02 -11.27
N THR A 89 -12.27 -4.63 -10.97
CA THR A 89 -13.27 -4.22 -11.97
C THR A 89 -13.09 -2.77 -12.34
#